data_AF-A0A5K1F8U1-F1
#
_entry.id   AF-A0A5K1F8U1-F1
#
_cell.length_a   1.000
_cell.length_b   1.000
_cell.length_c   1.000
_cell.angle_alpha   90.00
_cell.angle_beta   90.00
_cell.angle_gamma   90.00
#
_symmetry.space_group_name_H-M   'P 1'
#
loop_
_entity.id
_entity.type
_entity.pdbx_description
1 polymer ?
#
loop_
_entity_poly.entity_id
_entity_poly.type
_entity_poly.pdbx_seq_one_letter_code
_entity_poly.pdbx_strand_id
1 'polypeptide(L)'
;MVTLPQICFECHAFYPAILQFKKAPGAKKTQLFSTHFMFKIVSQFPESGGHGFTRATNFSQATRGCYLGLFNQGNNRNPANHVFAVEFDTVQQVNLNDTNRNHVCIDVNGVNSSFLKYATYYIEFGKKVLDIQTTIQAWIEYDG
;
A
#
# COMPACT_ATOMS: atom_id res chain seq x y z
N MET A 1 29.92 2.89 19.70
CA MET A 1 28.55 2.46 19.36
C MET A 1 28.30 2.93 17.94
N VAL A 2 28.39 2.04 16.96
CA VAL A 2 28.18 2.38 15.54
C VAL A 2 26.73 2.05 15.23
N THR A 3 25.92 3.07 15.00
CA THR A 3 24.59 2.91 14.40
C THR A 3 24.81 2.45 12.96
N LEU A 4 24.43 1.20 12.67
CA LEU A 4 24.33 0.75 11.28
C LEU A 4 23.23 1.59 10.59
N PRO A 5 23.45 2.09 9.37
CA PRO A 5 22.40 2.81 8.66
C PRO A 5 21.22 1.86 8.45
N GLN A 6 20.03 2.24 8.93
CA GLN A 6 18.78 1.60 8.54
C GLN A 6 18.68 1.66 7.02
N ILE A 7 18.91 0.54 6.35
CA ILE A 7 18.76 0.46 4.91
C ILE A 7 17.26 0.33 4.61
N CYS A 8 16.60 1.48 4.54
CA CYS A 8 15.24 1.59 4.02
C CYS A 8 15.34 1.55 2.50
N PHE A 9 15.02 0.39 1.91
CA PHE A 9 14.96 0.19 0.46
C PHE A 9 13.58 0.57 -0.05
N GLU A 10 13.55 1.27 -1.19
CA GLU A 10 12.36 1.48 -2.00
C GLU A 10 12.49 0.61 -3.23
N CYS A 11 11.48 -0.21 -3.52
CA CYS A 11 11.47 -1.04 -4.72
C CYS A 11 10.06 -1.10 -5.30
N HIS A 12 10.01 -1.08 -6.63
CA HIS A 12 8.77 -1.22 -7.38
C HIS A 12 8.93 -2.29 -8.45
N ALA A 13 7.90 -3.09 -8.65
CA ALA A 13 7.79 -4.03 -9.75
C ALA A 13 6.49 -3.76 -10.50
N PHE A 14 6.59 -3.58 -11.82
CA PHE A 14 5.45 -3.24 -12.66
C PHE A 14 5.14 -4.36 -13.64
N TYR A 15 3.85 -4.58 -13.88
CA TYR A 15 3.41 -5.32 -15.05
C TYR A 15 3.81 -4.53 -16.31
N PRO A 16 4.45 -5.16 -17.31
CA PRO A 16 5.10 -4.42 -18.39
C PRO A 16 4.12 -3.74 -19.36
N ALA A 17 2.86 -4.19 -19.41
CA ALA A 17 1.86 -3.58 -20.28
C ALA A 17 1.02 -2.53 -19.54
N ILE A 18 0.68 -1.45 -20.25
CA ILE A 18 -0.22 -0.41 -19.74
C ILE A 18 -1.64 -0.99 -19.62
N LEU A 19 -2.16 -1.02 -18.40
CA LEU A 19 -3.54 -1.41 -18.12
C LEU A 19 -4.48 -0.19 -18.23
N GLN A 20 -5.45 -0.27 -19.13
CA GLN A 20 -6.46 0.78 -19.31
C GLN A 20 -7.65 0.56 -18.37
N PHE A 21 -7.78 1.38 -17.32
CA PHE A 21 -8.89 1.28 -16.37
C PHE A 21 -10.10 2.16 -16.74
N LYS A 22 -9.98 3.02 -17.75
CA LYS A 22 -11.09 3.78 -18.35
C LYS A 22 -10.99 3.68 -19.86
N LYS A 23 -12.10 3.38 -20.55
CA LYS A 23 -12.14 3.23 -22.02
C LYS A 23 -12.03 4.55 -22.78
N ALA A 24 -12.45 5.66 -22.16
CA ALA A 24 -12.41 6.98 -22.76
C ALA A 24 -12.27 8.08 -21.69
N PRO A 25 -11.71 9.25 -22.04
CA PRO A 25 -11.81 10.45 -21.22
C PRO A 25 -13.28 10.75 -20.91
N GLY A 26 -13.60 10.99 -19.64
CA GLY A 26 -14.98 11.28 -19.20
C GLY A 26 -15.92 10.08 -19.07
N ALA A 27 -15.45 8.85 -19.29
CA ALA A 27 -16.26 7.66 -19.01
C ALA A 27 -16.73 7.65 -17.54
N LYS A 28 -18.05 7.49 -17.35
CA LYS A 28 -18.68 7.43 -16.01
C LYS A 28 -18.43 6.12 -15.28
N LYS A 29 -18.07 5.06 -16.01
CA LYS A 29 -17.69 3.76 -15.47
C LYS A 29 -16.24 3.45 -15.81
N THR A 30 -15.54 2.93 -14.82
CA THR A 30 -14.21 2.33 -14.91
C THR A 30 -14.34 0.85 -15.29
N GLN A 31 -13.23 0.26 -15.73
CA GLN A 31 -13.18 -1.17 -16.03
C GLN A 31 -13.03 -1.96 -14.74
N LEU A 32 -13.71 -3.11 -14.67
CA LEU A 32 -13.56 -4.06 -13.58
C LEU A 32 -12.17 -4.68 -13.65
N PHE A 33 -11.58 -4.94 -12.49
CA PHE A 33 -10.35 -5.72 -12.42
C PHE A 33 -10.31 -6.56 -11.16
N SER A 34 -9.61 -7.67 -11.25
CA SER A 34 -9.16 -8.44 -10.09
C SER A 34 -7.65 -8.63 -10.18
N THR A 35 -7.00 -8.59 -9.03
CA THR A 35 -5.59 -8.98 -8.90
C THR A 35 -5.43 -9.82 -7.66
N HIS A 36 -4.49 -10.76 -7.75
CA HIS A 36 -4.27 -11.76 -6.74
C HIS A 36 -2.77 -11.97 -6.60
N PHE A 37 -2.25 -11.93 -5.38
CA PHE A 37 -0.82 -12.11 -5.16
C PHE A 37 -0.54 -12.71 -3.80
N MET A 38 0.64 -13.29 -3.68
CA MET A 38 1.15 -13.83 -2.44
C MET A 38 2.38 -13.05 -2.03
N PHE A 39 2.46 -12.68 -0.77
CA PHE A 39 3.60 -11.95 -0.23
C PHE A 39 3.86 -12.37 1.20
N LYS A 40 5.05 -12.05 1.71
CA LYS A 40 5.44 -12.27 3.09
C LYS A 40 6.23 -11.07 3.56
N ILE A 41 5.76 -10.43 4.63
CA ILE A 41 6.51 -9.34 5.26
C ILE A 41 7.46 -9.98 6.28
N VAL A 42 8.75 -9.77 6.08
CA VAL A 42 9.79 -10.18 7.03
C VAL A 42 10.51 -8.91 7.47
N SER A 43 10.38 -8.58 8.75
CA SER A 43 11.04 -7.43 9.33
C SER A 43 11.78 -7.82 10.59
N GLN A 44 13.00 -7.32 10.74
CA GLN A 44 13.80 -7.48 11.96
C GLN A 44 13.49 -6.38 12.98
N PHE A 45 12.90 -5.26 12.54
CA PHE A 45 12.59 -4.12 13.40
C PHE A 45 11.10 -3.79 13.34
N PRO A 46 10.41 -3.68 14.49
CA PRO A 46 8.98 -3.36 14.55
C PRO A 46 8.58 -2.04 13.85
N GLU A 47 9.56 -1.16 13.61
CA GLU A 47 9.39 0.17 13.02
C GLU A 47 9.60 0.18 11.49
N SER A 48 9.83 -0.99 10.89
CA SER A 48 10.03 -1.12 9.44
C SER A 48 9.07 -2.17 8.87
N GLY A 49 8.33 -1.77 7.84
CA GLY A 49 7.23 -2.54 7.28
C GLY A 49 6.37 -1.67 6.38
N GLY A 50 5.28 -2.23 5.87
CA GLY A 50 4.52 -1.65 4.76
C GLY A 50 4.91 -2.28 3.43
N HIS A 51 3.96 -2.94 2.78
CA HIS A 51 4.03 -3.42 1.40
C HIS A 51 2.66 -3.19 0.76
N GLY A 52 2.57 -3.13 -0.56
CA GLY A 52 1.28 -2.85 -1.17
C GLY A 52 1.18 -3.19 -2.64
N PHE A 53 -0.05 -3.15 -3.13
CA PHE A 53 -0.35 -3.06 -4.54
C PHE A 53 -0.60 -1.59 -4.90
N THR A 54 0.01 -1.10 -5.97
CA THR A 54 -0.18 0.29 -6.41
C THR A 54 -0.52 0.37 -7.89
N ARG A 55 -1.39 1.31 -8.21
CA ARG A 55 -1.65 1.82 -9.56
C ARG A 55 -1.23 3.28 -9.57
N ALA A 56 -0.19 3.59 -10.34
CA ALA A 56 0.26 4.94 -10.57
C ALA A 56 0.65 5.14 -12.03
N THR A 57 0.82 6.42 -12.39
CA THR A 57 1.33 6.82 -13.71
C THR A 57 2.75 7.37 -13.64
N ASN A 58 3.21 7.79 -12.46
CA ASN A 58 4.51 8.40 -12.25
C ASN A 58 4.93 8.30 -10.78
N PHE A 59 6.22 7.99 -10.53
CA PHE A 59 6.85 7.95 -9.20
C PHE A 59 8.04 8.91 -9.08
N SER A 60 8.22 9.85 -10.00
CA SER A 60 9.37 10.78 -10.01
C SER A 60 9.48 11.65 -8.75
N GLN A 61 8.41 11.72 -7.96
CA GLN A 61 8.30 12.48 -6.73
C GLN A 61 8.19 11.56 -5.49
N ALA A 62 8.38 10.25 -5.66
CA ALA A 62 8.31 9.28 -4.57
C ALA A 62 9.48 9.45 -3.60
N THR A 63 9.19 9.21 -2.32
CA THR A 63 10.20 9.14 -1.27
C THR A 63 9.98 7.90 -0.42
N ARG A 64 11.08 7.24 -0.08
CA ARG A 64 11.13 6.09 0.83
C ARG A 64 10.62 6.41 2.24
N GLY A 65 10.36 5.35 3.01
CA GLY A 65 9.95 5.44 4.42
C GLY A 65 8.45 5.65 4.55
N CYS A 66 8.03 6.61 5.38
CA CYS A 66 6.62 6.87 5.71
C CYS A 66 5.75 7.27 4.50
N TYR A 67 6.35 7.54 3.34
CA TYR A 67 5.63 7.83 2.10
C TYR A 67 5.59 6.66 1.10
N LEU A 68 6.02 5.47 1.55
CA LEU A 68 5.89 4.17 0.86
C LEU A 68 6.58 4.08 -0.51
N GLY A 69 7.43 5.04 -0.88
CA GLY A 69 7.90 5.14 -2.27
C GLY A 69 6.79 5.55 -3.25
N LEU A 70 5.68 6.12 -2.76
CA LEU A 70 4.56 6.54 -3.59
C LEU A 70 4.40 8.07 -3.61
N PHE A 71 4.73 8.72 -2.50
CA PHE A 71 4.45 10.14 -2.28
C PHE A 71 5.66 10.86 -1.65
N ASN A 72 5.48 12.14 -1.35
CA ASN A 72 6.34 12.94 -0.50
C ASN A 72 5.52 13.98 0.27
N GLN A 73 6.17 14.71 1.18
CA GLN A 73 5.50 15.72 2.01
C GLN A 73 4.79 16.81 1.20
N GLY A 74 5.37 17.24 0.08
CA GLY A 74 4.84 18.33 -0.75
C GLY A 74 3.71 17.93 -1.70
N ASN A 75 3.60 16.64 -2.05
CA ASN A 75 2.56 16.13 -2.94
C ASN A 75 1.52 15.24 -2.24
N ASN A 76 1.65 14.98 -0.94
CA ASN A 76 0.69 14.16 -0.21
C ASN A 76 -0.74 14.74 -0.33
N ARG A 77 -1.71 13.88 -0.71
CA ARG A 77 -3.12 14.23 -1.01
C ARG A 77 -3.33 15.12 -2.23
N ASN A 78 -2.33 15.30 -3.09
CA ASN A 78 -2.48 16.08 -4.33
C ASN A 78 -3.24 15.28 -5.41
N PRO A 79 -4.43 15.70 -5.88
CA PRO A 79 -5.19 14.99 -6.90
C PRO A 79 -4.43 14.76 -8.23
N ALA A 80 -3.42 15.58 -8.51
CA ALA A 80 -2.56 15.45 -9.69
C ALA A 80 -1.60 14.24 -9.64
N ASN A 81 -1.47 13.57 -8.48
CA ASN A 81 -0.66 12.36 -8.36
C ASN A 81 -1.24 11.22 -9.21
N HIS A 82 -2.58 11.13 -9.30
CA HIS A 82 -3.28 10.04 -9.98
C HIS A 82 -2.84 8.64 -9.52
N VAL A 83 -2.62 8.49 -8.22
CA VAL A 83 -2.17 7.24 -7.57
C VAL A 83 -3.30 6.66 -6.74
N PHE A 84 -3.47 5.35 -6.87
CA PHE A 84 -4.30 4.52 -6.01
C PHE A 84 -3.42 3.38 -5.48
N ALA A 85 -3.45 3.12 -4.18
CA ALA A 85 -2.76 1.98 -3.61
C ALA A 85 -3.64 1.24 -2.59
N VAL A 86 -3.42 -0.07 -2.52
CA VAL A 86 -3.86 -0.92 -1.42
C VAL A 86 -2.63 -1.25 -0.62
N GLU A 87 -2.56 -0.71 0.59
CA GLU A 87 -1.43 -0.86 1.49
C GLU A 87 -1.72 -1.95 2.53
N PHE A 88 -0.70 -2.75 2.85
CA PHE A 88 -0.62 -3.63 4.00
C PHE A 88 0.39 -3.02 4.97
N ASP A 89 -0.09 -2.09 5.79
CA ASP A 89 0.73 -1.36 6.73
C ASP A 89 0.91 -2.19 8.00
N THR A 90 2.16 -2.35 8.45
CA THR A 90 2.51 -3.04 9.70
C THR A 90 3.18 -2.13 10.71
N VAL A 91 3.34 -0.83 10.42
CA VAL A 91 4.09 0.14 11.20
C VAL A 91 3.26 1.38 11.44
N GLN A 92 3.00 1.69 12.71
CA GLN A 92 2.22 2.89 13.00
C GLN A 92 3.01 4.18 12.77
N GLN A 93 2.50 5.01 11.86
CA GLN A 93 3.06 6.33 11.56
C GLN A 93 2.30 7.45 12.26
N VAL A 94 2.60 7.68 13.54
CA VAL A 94 1.89 8.69 14.38
C VAL A 94 1.92 10.09 13.76
N ASN A 95 3.04 10.47 13.12
CA ASN A 95 3.19 11.79 12.47
C ASN A 95 2.31 11.96 11.22
N LEU A 96 1.71 10.88 10.72
CA LEU A 96 0.77 10.88 9.59
C LEU A 96 -0.67 10.61 10.02
N ASN A 97 -0.97 10.77 11.32
CA ASN A 97 -2.26 10.45 11.92
C ASN A 97 -2.70 9.01 11.70
N ASP A 98 -1.75 8.09 11.57
CA ASP A 98 -2.07 6.68 11.61
C ASP A 98 -2.47 6.28 13.04
N THR A 99 -3.72 5.87 13.15
CA THR A 99 -4.38 5.60 14.43
C THR A 99 -4.09 4.19 14.94
N ASN A 100 -3.55 3.29 14.13
CA ASN A 100 -3.42 1.89 14.53
C ASN A 100 -2.36 1.10 13.75
N ARG A 101 -1.61 0.22 14.42
CA ARG A 101 -0.68 -0.72 13.79
C ARG A 101 -1.44 -1.83 13.05
N ASN A 102 -0.83 -2.36 11.98
CA ASN A 102 -1.25 -3.58 11.31
C ASN A 102 -2.66 -3.52 10.68
N HIS A 103 -2.77 -2.83 9.56
CA HIS A 103 -4.02 -2.58 8.87
C HIS A 103 -3.87 -2.69 7.35
N VAL A 104 -4.98 -2.98 6.68
CA VAL A 104 -5.10 -2.87 5.22
C VAL A 104 -5.79 -1.54 4.92
N CYS A 105 -5.19 -0.78 4.01
CA CYS A 105 -5.59 0.58 3.69
C CYS A 105 -5.83 0.80 2.21
N ILE A 106 -6.70 1.78 1.92
CA ILE A 106 -6.88 2.33 0.58
C ILE A 106 -6.35 3.77 0.59
N ASP A 107 -5.30 3.98 -0.18
CA ASP A 107 -4.62 5.25 -0.33
C ASP A 107 -4.97 5.86 -1.68
N VAL A 108 -5.49 7.09 -1.65
CA VAL A 108 -5.85 7.84 -2.85
C VAL A 108 -5.08 9.14 -2.84
N ASN A 109 -4.08 9.22 -3.73
CA ASN A 109 -3.20 10.37 -3.90
C ASN A 109 -2.37 10.79 -2.67
N GLY A 110 -2.36 10.00 -1.60
CA GLY A 110 -1.54 10.24 -0.42
C GLY A 110 -1.57 9.07 0.55
N VAL A 111 -0.59 9.02 1.46
CA VAL A 111 -0.43 8.01 2.51
C VAL A 111 -1.44 8.14 3.65
N ASN A 112 -2.22 9.21 3.67
CA ASN A 112 -3.34 9.29 4.59
C ASN A 112 -4.51 8.52 3.98
N SER A 113 -4.68 7.30 4.45
CA SER A 113 -5.66 6.37 3.90
C SER A 113 -7.08 6.91 3.99
N SER A 114 -7.82 6.76 2.89
CA SER A 114 -9.24 7.12 2.83
C SER A 114 -10.11 6.13 3.59
N PHE A 115 -9.63 4.89 3.71
CA PHE A 115 -10.28 3.82 4.44
C PHE A 115 -9.23 2.87 4.99
N LEU A 116 -9.46 2.39 6.23
CA LEU A 116 -8.58 1.43 6.90
C LEU A 116 -9.38 0.36 7.62
N LYS A 117 -8.85 -0.86 7.63
CA LYS A 117 -9.36 -1.96 8.44
C LYS A 117 -8.20 -2.75 9.04
N TYR A 118 -8.37 -3.23 10.26
CA TYR A 118 -7.45 -4.19 10.86
C TYR A 118 -7.19 -5.35 9.90
N ALA A 119 -5.91 -5.60 9.63
CA ALA A 119 -5.52 -6.71 8.81
C ALA A 119 -5.78 -7.99 9.61
N THR A 120 -6.84 -8.72 9.24
CA THR A 120 -7.25 -9.95 9.90
C THR A 120 -7.59 -11.01 8.87
N TYR A 121 -7.31 -12.27 9.19
CA TYR A 121 -7.70 -13.43 8.39
C TYR A 121 -8.51 -14.40 9.24
N TYR A 122 -9.36 -15.18 8.57
CA TYR A 122 -10.17 -16.20 9.24
C TYR A 122 -9.35 -17.47 9.45
N ILE A 123 -9.44 -18.03 10.66
CA ILE A 123 -8.97 -19.37 11.03
C ILE A 123 -10.18 -20.20 11.48
N GLU A 124 -10.01 -21.52 11.60
CA GLU A 124 -11.10 -22.45 11.98
C GLU A 124 -11.93 -21.98 13.18
N PHE A 125 -11.30 -21.29 14.14
CA PHE A 125 -11.95 -20.82 15.37
C PHE A 125 -11.84 -19.30 15.58
N GLY A 126 -11.96 -18.49 14.51
CA GLY A 126 -12.15 -17.05 14.64
C GLY A 126 -11.36 -16.20 13.67
N LYS A 127 -11.03 -14.98 14.08
CA LYS A 127 -10.18 -14.04 13.32
C LYS A 127 -8.84 -13.91 14.00
N LYS A 128 -7.76 -14.03 13.24
CA LYS A 128 -6.40 -13.74 13.71
C LYS A 128 -5.89 -12.48 13.00
N VAL A 129 -5.16 -11.65 13.74
CA VAL A 129 -4.47 -10.48 13.19
C VAL A 129 -3.38 -10.97 12.24
N LEU A 130 -3.17 -10.23 11.15
CA LEU A 130 -2.16 -10.52 10.14
C LEU A 130 -0.80 -10.69 10.81
N ASP A 131 -0.16 -11.83 10.60
CA ASP A 131 1.04 -12.21 11.31
C ASP A 131 2.26 -11.94 10.43
N ILE A 132 3.15 -11.06 10.88
CA ILE A 132 4.44 -10.83 10.23
C ILE A 132 5.16 -12.19 10.19
N GLN A 133 5.85 -12.51 9.10
CA GLN A 133 6.51 -13.80 8.84
C GLN A 133 5.62 -14.95 8.31
N THR A 134 4.31 -14.76 8.17
CA THR A 134 3.45 -15.73 7.47
C THR A 134 3.28 -15.35 5.99
N THR A 135 3.08 -16.37 5.15
CA THR A 135 2.72 -16.13 3.74
C THR A 135 1.26 -15.71 3.68
N ILE A 136 1.03 -14.54 3.10
CA ILE A 136 -0.29 -13.93 2.97
C ILE A 136 -0.69 -14.03 1.51
N GLN A 137 -1.95 -14.40 1.31
CA GLN A 137 -2.56 -14.47 0.00
C GLN A 137 -3.68 -13.43 -0.04
N ALA A 138 -3.56 -12.46 -0.96
CA ALA A 138 -4.39 -11.26 -0.96
C ALA A 138 -5.03 -11.00 -2.32
N TRP A 139 -6.35 -10.80 -2.30
CA TRP A 139 -7.20 -10.58 -3.45
C TRP A 139 -7.72 -9.15 -3.42
N ILE A 140 -7.66 -8.46 -4.55
CA ILE A 140 -8.25 -7.13 -4.74
C ILE A 140 -9.22 -7.25 -5.90
N GLU A 141 -10.47 -6.88 -5.65
CA GLU A 141 -11.54 -6.82 -6.65
C GLU A 141 -12.07 -5.39 -6.72
N TYR A 142 -12.32 -4.93 -7.94
CA TYR A 142 -12.87 -3.62 -8.22
C TYR A 142 -13.98 -3.75 -9.26
N ASP A 143 -15.16 -3.21 -8.96
CA ASP A 143 -16.42 -3.47 -9.66
C ASP A 143 -16.92 -2.33 -10.56
N GLY A 144 -16.27 -1.15 -10.53
CA GLY A 144 -16.51 -0.07 -11.50
C GLY A 144 -17.27 1.12 -10.94
#